data_AF-A0A846BM03-F1
#
_entry.id   AF-A0A846BM03-F1
#
_cell.length_a   1.000
_cell.length_b   1.000
_cell.length_c   1.000
_cell.angle_alpha   90.00
_cell.angle_beta   90.00
_cell.angle_gamma   90.00
#
_symmetry.space_group_name_H-M   'P 1'
#
loop_
_entity.id
_entity.type
_entity.pdbx_description
1 polymer ?
#
loop_
_entity_poly.entity_id
_entity_poly.type
_entity_poly.pdbx_seq_one_letter_code
_entity_poly.pdbx_strand_id
1 'polypeptide(L)' 'MTTAEAVYELVKTLPEDQANMVLVFAEFLHVKFPSSPSPTSQLLSSYLRILKNSPNFNEDPVEIQQGLRSEWD' A
#
# COMPACT_ATOMS: atom_id res chain seq x y z
N MET A 1 9.54 -25.62 2.15
CA MET A 1 8.21 -25.32 1.59
C MET A 1 7.47 -24.46 2.59
N THR A 2 7.01 -23.30 2.14
CA THR A 2 6.13 -22.43 2.93
C THR A 2 4.68 -22.89 2.79
N THR A 3 3.82 -22.47 3.71
CA THR A 3 2.38 -22.73 3.64
C THR A 3 1.75 -22.13 2.39
N ALA A 4 2.23 -20.98 1.93
CA ALA A 4 1.77 -20.35 0.69
C ALA A 4 2.11 -21.17 -0.56
N GLU A 5 3.33 -21.73 -0.63
CA GLU A 5 3.75 -22.61 -1.73
C GLU A 5 2.91 -23.89 -1.77
N ALA A 6 2.61 -24.49 -0.62
CA ALA A 6 1.77 -25.69 -0.55
C ALA A 6 0.33 -25.45 -1.03
N VAL A 7 -0.24 -24.29 -0.69
CA VAL A 7 -1.58 -23.88 -1.17
C VAL A 7 -1.57 -23.63 -2.67
N TYR A 8 -0.52 -22.98 -3.19
CA TYR A 8 -0.38 -22.72 -4.62
C TYR A 8 -0.30 -24.02 -5.44
N GLU A 9 0.53 -24.98 -5.03
CA GLU A 9 0.61 -26.27 -5.72
C GLU A 9 -0.70 -27.06 -5.63
N LEU A 10 -1.42 -26.98 -4.51
CA LEU A 10 -2.73 -27.61 -4.38
C LEU A 10 -3.76 -27.01 -5.34
N VAL A 11 -3.85 -25.67 -5.40
CA VAL A 11 -4.79 -24.97 -6.30
C VAL A 11 -4.47 -25.23 -7.77
N LYS A 12 -3.19 -25.35 -8.12
CA LYS A 12 -2.74 -25.66 -9.48
C LYS A 12 -3.21 -27.02 -9.99
N THR A 13 -3.48 -27.97 -9.09
CA THR A 13 -3.96 -29.31 -9.45
C THR A 13 -5.50 -29.43 -9.48
N LEU A 14 -6.22 -28.37 -9.10
CA LEU A 14 -7.68 -28.37 -9.07
C LEU A 14 -8.30 -28.08 -10.45
N PRO A 15 -9.52 -28.58 -10.72
CA PRO A 15 -10.33 -28.13 -11.85
C PRO A 15 -10.63 -26.63 -11.76
N GLU A 16 -10.83 -26.00 -12.93
CA GLU A 16 -11.03 -24.54 -13.06
C GLU A 16 -12.16 -24.01 -12.16
N ASP A 17 -13.29 -24.73 -12.10
CA ASP A 17 -14.43 -24.36 -11.25
C ASP A 17 -14.06 -24.26 -9.76
N GLN A 18 -13.20 -25.16 -9.29
CA GLN A 18 -12.77 -25.19 -7.89
C GLN A 18 -11.66 -24.18 -7.60
N ALA A 19 -10.75 -23.96 -8.55
CA ALA A 19 -9.76 -22.90 -8.45
C ALA A 19 -10.42 -21.51 -8.36
N ASN A 20 -11.49 -21.30 -9.14
CA ASN A 20 -12.26 -20.07 -9.11
C ASN A 20 -12.95 -19.85 -7.74
N MET A 21 -13.48 -20.91 -7.12
CA MET A 21 -14.03 -20.80 -5.76
C MET A 21 -12.97 -20.37 -4.72
N VAL A 22 -11.73 -20.88 -4.84
CA VAL A 22 -10.63 -20.47 -3.96
C VAL A 22 -10.27 -19.00 -4.17
N LEU A 23 -10.27 -18.52 -5.41
CA LEU A 23 -10.05 -17.10 -5.73
C LEU A 23 -11.14 -16.20 -5.13
N VAL A 24 -12.42 -16.57 -5.31
CA VAL A 24 -13.55 -15.84 -4.72
C VAL A 24 -13.46 -15.82 -3.19
N PHE A 25 -13.05 -16.93 -2.58
CA PHE A 25 -12.86 -16.99 -1.14
C PHE A 25 -11.68 -16.13 -0.66
N ALA A 26 -10.57 -16.11 -1.40
CA ALA A 26 -9.42 -15.27 -1.09
C ALA A 26 -9.77 -13.77 -1.19
N GLU A 27 -10.54 -13.38 -2.21
CA GLU A 27 -11.06 -12.02 -2.36
C GLU A 27 -11.99 -11.64 -1.19
N PHE A 28 -12.90 -12.54 -0.81
CA PHE A 28 -13.77 -12.34 0.35
C PHE A 28 -12.97 -12.13 1.65
N LEU A 29 -11.90 -12.90 1.87
CA LEU A 29 -11.03 -12.72 3.02
C LEU A 29 -10.30 -11.37 2.99
N HIS A 30 -9.84 -10.92 1.82
CA HIS A 30 -9.17 -9.63 1.67
C HIS A 30 -10.10 -8.45 1.97
N VAL A 31 -11.38 -8.56 1.57
CA VAL A 31 -12.40 -7.53 1.87
C VAL A 31 -12.80 -7.56 3.34
N LYS A 32 -12.99 -8.75 3.92
CA LYS A 32 -13.49 -8.92 5.30
C LYS A 32 -12.41 -8.67 6.35
N PHE A 33 -11.17 -9.00 6.04
CA PHE A 33 -10.00 -8.75 6.84
C PHE A 33 -9.05 -7.88 6.03
N PRO A 34 -9.36 -6.58 5.87
CA PRO A 34 -8.40 -5.66 5.28
C PRO A 34 -7.13 -5.82 6.10
N SER A 35 -6.06 -6.26 5.44
CA SER A 35 -4.76 -6.38 6.08
C SER A 35 -4.51 -5.06 6.79
N SER A 36 -4.35 -5.11 8.12
CA SER A 36 -3.99 -3.92 8.88
C SER A 36 -2.85 -3.27 8.12
N PRO A 37 -2.96 -1.97 7.76
CA PRO A 37 -1.89 -1.29 7.07
C PRO A 37 -0.60 -1.65 7.78
N SER A 38 0.36 -2.22 7.04
CA SER A 38 1.63 -2.62 7.63
C SER A 38 2.17 -1.44 8.45
N PRO A 39 2.81 -1.66 9.61
CA PRO A 39 3.29 -0.56 10.45
C PRO A 39 4.09 0.47 9.65
N THR A 40 4.78 0.04 8.59
CA THR A 40 5.50 0.86 7.62
C THR A 40 4.61 1.86 6.85
N SER A 41 3.39 1.49 6.46
CA SER A 41 2.45 2.39 5.77
C SER A 41 1.83 3.44 6.70
N GLN A 42 1.64 3.11 7.98
CA GLN A 42 1.25 4.08 9.02
C GLN A 42 2.40 5.06 9.31
N LEU A 43 3.64 4.60 9.29
CA LEU A 43 4.83 5.44 9.44
C LEU A 43 4.94 6.46 8.29
N LEU A 44 4.89 6.02 7.02
CA LEU A 44 5.02 6.92 5.88
C LEU A 44 3.92 7.99 5.84
N SER A 45 2.66 7.60 6.05
CA SER A 45 1.55 8.55 6.11
C SER A 45 1.67 9.53 7.28
N SER A 46 2.19 9.08 8.42
CA SER A 46 2.50 9.96 9.56
C SER A 46 3.61 10.96 9.23
N TYR A 47 4.69 10.53 8.58
CA TYR A 47 5.78 11.41 8.13
C TYR A 47 5.30 12.44 7.10
N LEU A 48 4.53 12.00 6.10
CA LEU A 48 3.96 12.90 5.08
C LEU A 48 3.00 13.91 5.70
N ARG A 49 2.23 13.51 6.73
CA ARG A 49 1.38 14.43 7.48
C ARG A 49 2.18 15.46 8.27
N ILE A 50 3.30 15.07 8.88
CA ILE A 50 4.20 15.99 9.58
C ILE A 50 4.80 17.00 8.60
N LEU A 51 5.30 16.53 7.45
CA LEU A 51 5.86 17.38 6.41
C LEU A 51 4.83 18.38 5.89
N LYS A 52 3.62 17.92 5.55
CA LYS A 52 2.53 18.78 5.07
C LYS A 52 2.17 19.90 6.06
N ASN A 53 2.29 19.64 7.35
CA ASN A 53 1.97 20.64 8.39
C ASN A 53 3.21 21.42 8.87
N SER A 54 4.38 21.18 8.28
CA SER A 54 5.61 21.84 8.68
C SER A 54 5.66 23.26 8.09
N PRO A 55 6.30 24.23 8.78
CA PRO A 55 6.40 25.60 8.29
C PRO A 55 7.08 25.76 6.92
N ASN A 56 7.83 24.74 6.48
CA ASN A 56 8.61 24.80 5.24
C ASN A 56 7.92 24.11 4.06
N PHE A 57 6.89 23.29 4.32
CA PHE A 57 6.22 22.46 3.30
C PHE A 57 4.68 22.52 3.41
N ASN A 58 4.15 23.52 4.11
CA ASN A 58 2.72 23.78 4.25
C ASN A 58 2.15 24.75 3.19
N GLU A 59 3.01 25.33 2.35
CA GLU A 59 2.66 26.21 1.24
C GLU A 59 2.29 25.42 -0.03
N ASP A 60 1.83 26.12 -1.08
CA ASP A 60 1.57 25.48 -2.36
C ASP A 60 2.90 24.93 -2.95
N PRO A 61 2.91 23.70 -3.52
CA PRO A 61 4.12 23.12 -4.10
C PRO A 61 4.82 24.02 -5.12
N VAL A 62 4.08 24.84 -5.87
CA VAL A 62 4.63 25.78 -6.84
C VAL A 62 5.31 26.95 -6.15
N GLU A 63 4.73 27.47 -5.05
CA GLU A 63 5.31 28.55 -4.25
C GLU A 63 6.63 28.11 -3.60
N ILE A 64 6.66 26.90 -3.03
CA ILE A 64 7.88 26.31 -2.44
C ILE A 64 8.97 26.17 -3.51
N GLN A 65 8.63 25.67 -4.70
CA GLN A 65 9.58 25.52 -5.80
C GLN A 65 10.10 26.86 -6.31
N GLN A 66 9.25 27.88 -6.34
CA GLN A 66 9.64 29.23 -6.75
C GLN A 66 10.57 29.88 -5.72
N GLY A 67 10.28 29.74 -4.42
CA GLY A 67 11.14 30.18 -3.33
C GLY A 67 12.53 29.54 -3.40
N LEU A 68 12.59 28.21 -3.49
CA LEU A 68 13.86 27.47 -3.61
C LEU A 68 14.67 27.88 -4.84
N ARG A 69 14.02 28.18 -5.97
CA ARG A 69 14.70 28.67 -7.17
C ARG A 69 15.27 30.07 -6.96
N SER A 70 14.51 30.97 -6.35
CA SER A 70 14.95 32.34 -6.07
C SER A 70 16.04 32.43 -5.00
N GLU A 71 16.13 31.46 -4.09
CA GLU A 71 17.22 31.38 -3.09
C GLU A 71 18.58 31.01 -3.70
N TRP A 72 18.60 30.49 -4.93
CA TRP A 72 19.82 30.06 -5.63
C TRP A 72 20.36 31.12 -6.61
N ASP A 73 19.61 32.22 -6.81
CA ASP A 73 20.00 33.38 -7.61
C ASP A 73 20.69 34.45 -6.73
#